data_AF-A0A965MT57-F1
#
_entry.id   AF-A0A965MT57-F1
#
_cell.length_a   1.000
_cell.length_b   1.000
_cell.length_c   1.000
_cell.angle_alpha   90.00
_cell.angle_beta   90.00
_cell.angle_gamma   90.00
#
_symmetry.space_group_name_H-M   'P 1'
#
loop_
_entity.id
_entity.type
_entity.pdbx_description
1 polymer ?
#
loop_
_entity_poly.entity_id
_entity_poly.type
_entity_poly.pdbx_seq_one_letter_code
_entity_poly.pdbx_strand_id
1 'polypeptide(L)'
;MNETFGDNPYHVEVTLEYAVLTDNQKLEPLLRTPEWKFEVVSGEQVPALYYYDGETKRPLVNSANDYFEGLTVEESLTRATIKQNFAKRPDGIIGSFGYVNSDSFAGTAPYQCKHEGSTVERVDELWGNVVKKYWKAESQVLFRPTGWNLQLPDVGWNFIAGGQKRRAMVFDFQNGEWIPSANPVGLNGSGGQTGGYPAILERRVVPEISFTGLFGSPPG
;
A
#
# COMPACT_ATOMS: atom_id res chain seq x y z
N MET A 1 -41.13 -38.06 -28.35
CA MET A 1 -40.64 -39.18 -27.53
C MET A 1 -39.52 -38.63 -26.67
N ASN A 2 -39.75 -38.46 -25.37
CA ASN A 2 -38.70 -38.09 -24.42
C ASN A 2 -37.98 -39.39 -24.04
N GLU A 3 -36.72 -39.53 -24.45
CA GLU A 3 -35.86 -40.61 -23.99
C GLU A 3 -35.14 -40.14 -22.72
N THR A 4 -35.54 -40.71 -21.59
CA THR A 4 -34.90 -40.54 -20.28
C THR A 4 -33.58 -41.32 -20.25
N PHE A 5 -32.46 -40.60 -20.31
CA PHE A 5 -31.08 -41.15 -20.25
C PHE A 5 -30.53 -41.33 -18.83
N GLY A 6 -31.37 -41.25 -17.79
CA GLY A 6 -30.92 -41.15 -16.39
C GLY A 6 -30.18 -42.37 -15.80
N ASP A 7 -30.27 -43.56 -16.42
CA ASP A 7 -29.83 -44.83 -15.82
C ASP A 7 -28.80 -45.62 -16.67
N ASN A 8 -28.08 -44.99 -17.61
CA ASN A 8 -27.02 -45.70 -18.35
C ASN A 8 -25.67 -45.61 -17.61
N PRO A 9 -25.10 -46.74 -17.12
CA PRO A 9 -23.80 -46.75 -16.43
C PRO A 9 -22.60 -46.41 -17.33
N TYR A 10 -22.82 -46.26 -18.64
CA TYR A 10 -21.81 -45.86 -19.63
C TYR A 10 -22.15 -44.51 -20.30
N HIS A 11 -22.63 -43.57 -19.52
CA HIS A 11 -22.80 -42.18 -19.95
C HIS A 11 -21.47 -41.41 -19.78
N VAL A 12 -21.03 -40.74 -20.84
CA VAL A 12 -19.95 -39.75 -20.79
C VAL A 12 -20.52 -38.44 -21.28
N GLU A 13 -20.56 -37.44 -20.41
CA GLU A 13 -20.79 -36.04 -20.80
C GLU A 13 -19.47 -35.45 -21.28
N VAL A 14 -19.44 -34.99 -22.53
CA VAL A 14 -18.29 -34.27 -23.09
C VAL A 14 -18.70 -32.81 -23.26
N THR A 15 -18.27 -31.98 -22.32
CA THR A 15 -18.42 -30.52 -22.42
C THR A 15 -17.22 -29.95 -23.15
N LEU A 16 -17.48 -29.30 -24.29
CA LEU A 16 -16.45 -28.62 -25.09
C LEU A 16 -16.61 -27.11 -24.90
N GLU A 17 -15.65 -26.50 -24.24
CA GLU A 17 -15.53 -25.05 -24.11
C GLU A 17 -14.43 -24.56 -25.06
N TYR A 18 -14.75 -23.56 -25.89
CA TYR A 18 -13.80 -22.97 -26.82
C TYR A 18 -13.66 -21.48 -26.53
N ALA A 19 -12.42 -21.00 -26.54
CA ALA A 19 -12.09 -19.59 -26.44
C ALA A 19 -10.99 -19.27 -27.44
N VAL A 20 -10.95 -18.02 -27.89
CA VAL A 20 -9.80 -17.52 -28.66
C VAL A 20 -8.61 -17.44 -27.70
N LEU A 21 -7.55 -18.19 -28.02
CA LEU A 21 -6.31 -18.11 -27.25
C LEU A 21 -5.70 -16.72 -27.39
N THR A 22 -5.42 -16.09 -26.26
CA THR A 22 -4.62 -14.87 -26.23
C THR A 22 -3.20 -15.17 -26.70
N ASP A 23 -2.48 -14.16 -27.19
CA ASP A 23 -1.08 -14.36 -27.60
C ASP A 23 -0.22 -14.85 -26.44
N ASN A 24 -0.53 -14.44 -25.21
CA ASN A 24 0.13 -14.94 -24.00
C ASN A 24 -0.12 -16.43 -23.78
N GLN A 25 -1.34 -16.92 -24.02
CA GLN A 25 -1.68 -18.34 -23.90
C GLN A 25 -1.02 -19.21 -24.98
N LYS A 26 -0.59 -18.63 -26.11
CA LYS A 26 0.17 -19.32 -27.16
C LYS A 26 1.64 -19.57 -26.78
N LEU A 27 2.13 -18.94 -25.71
CA LEU A 27 3.49 -19.12 -25.23
C LEU A 27 3.58 -20.32 -24.28
N GLU A 28 4.74 -20.98 -24.28
CA GLU A 28 5.09 -21.97 -23.26
C GLU A 28 4.89 -21.36 -21.86
N PRO A 29 4.39 -22.10 -20.85
CA PRO A 29 3.98 -21.53 -19.57
C PRO A 29 5.01 -20.60 -18.90
N LEU A 30 6.31 -20.93 -18.94
CA LEU A 30 7.37 -20.09 -18.34
C LEU A 30 7.75 -18.87 -19.16
N LEU A 31 7.33 -18.80 -20.43
CA LEU A 31 7.56 -17.65 -21.32
C LEU A 31 6.38 -16.68 -21.32
N ARG A 32 5.27 -17.03 -20.64
CA ARG A 32 4.11 -16.16 -20.51
C ARG A 32 4.50 -14.89 -19.76
N THR A 33 4.15 -13.76 -20.33
CA THR A 33 4.30 -12.44 -19.71
C THR A 33 3.35 -12.31 -18.51
N PRO A 34 3.70 -11.52 -17.47
CA PRO A 34 2.83 -11.31 -16.32
C PRO A 34 1.51 -10.65 -16.73
N GLU A 35 0.41 -11.14 -16.19
CA GLU A 35 -0.91 -10.55 -16.39
C GLU A 35 -1.23 -9.56 -15.27
N TRP A 36 -1.69 -8.37 -15.65
CA TRP A 36 -1.99 -7.28 -14.74
C TRP A 36 -3.47 -6.96 -14.77
N LYS A 37 -4.08 -6.83 -13.59
CA LYS A 37 -5.44 -6.31 -13.42
C LYS A 37 -5.39 -5.21 -12.37
N PHE A 38 -6.04 -4.08 -12.65
CA PHE A 38 -6.21 -3.00 -11.69
C PHE A 38 -7.68 -2.86 -11.33
N GLU A 39 -7.98 -2.78 -10.04
CA GLU A 39 -9.33 -2.59 -9.52
C GLU A 39 -9.35 -1.50 -8.45
N VAL A 40 -10.45 -0.75 -8.40
CA VAL A 40 -10.66 0.28 -7.38
C VAL A 40 -11.05 -0.40 -6.07
N VAL A 41 -10.45 0.06 -4.97
CA VAL A 41 -10.81 -0.30 -3.61
C VAL A 41 -11.20 1.00 -2.90
N SER A 42 -12.50 1.21 -2.66
CA SER A 42 -13.03 2.41 -2.00
C SER A 42 -13.43 2.14 -0.55
N GLY A 43 -13.57 3.20 0.25
CA GLY A 43 -14.07 3.10 1.62
C GLY A 43 -13.01 2.89 2.70
N GLU A 44 -11.72 2.93 2.38
CA GLU A 44 -10.67 2.84 3.41
C GLU A 44 -10.61 4.16 4.20
N GLN A 45 -10.70 4.06 5.53
CA GLN A 45 -10.61 5.22 6.42
C GLN A 45 -9.16 5.41 6.88
N VAL A 46 -8.63 6.60 6.64
CA VAL A 46 -7.26 6.96 7.03
C VAL A 46 -7.26 8.15 7.99
N PRO A 47 -6.30 8.25 8.92
CA PRO A 47 -6.21 9.40 9.83
C PRO A 47 -6.08 10.72 9.07
N ALA A 48 -6.96 11.67 9.38
CA ALA A 48 -6.95 13.01 8.82
C ALA A 48 -6.13 13.94 9.72
N LEU A 49 -4.82 14.03 9.45
CA LEU A 49 -3.88 14.82 10.27
C LEU A 49 -3.44 16.13 9.59
N TYR A 50 -3.78 16.31 8.32
CA TYR A 50 -3.43 17.49 7.54
C TYR A 50 -4.54 17.87 6.57
N TYR A 51 -4.51 19.11 6.10
CA TYR A 51 -5.32 19.63 5.02
C TYR A 51 -4.42 20.29 3.97
N TYR A 52 -4.96 20.53 2.78
CA TYR A 52 -4.28 21.25 1.72
C TYR A 52 -4.71 22.72 1.73
N ASP A 53 -3.73 23.62 1.89
CA ASP A 53 -3.87 25.06 1.62
C ASP A 53 -3.21 25.35 0.26
N GLY A 54 -4.00 25.27 -0.81
CA GLY A 54 -3.48 25.16 -2.17
C GLY A 54 -2.69 23.86 -2.35
N GLU A 55 -1.43 23.97 -2.77
CA GLU A 55 -0.51 22.82 -2.91
C GLU A 55 0.26 22.50 -1.61
N THR A 56 0.11 23.34 -0.57
CA THR A 56 0.87 23.17 0.66
C THR A 56 0.09 22.31 1.65
N LYS A 57 0.68 21.18 2.07
CA LYS A 57 0.16 20.40 3.20
C LYS A 57 0.35 21.16 4.50
N ARG A 58 -0.72 21.33 5.27
CA ARG A 58 -0.71 21.95 6.58
C ARG A 58 -1.36 21.03 7.62
N PRO A 59 -0.85 21.00 8.85
CA PRO A 59 -1.43 20.19 9.91
C PRO A 59 -2.85 20.65 10.22
N LEU A 60 -3.72 19.71 10.55
CA LEU A 60 -5.12 19.97 10.84
C LEU A 60 -5.27 20.53 12.26
N VAL A 61 -5.41 21.85 12.35
CA VAL A 61 -5.46 22.60 13.60
C VAL A 61 -6.62 23.60 13.64
N ASN A 62 -7.08 23.95 14.84
CA ASN A 62 -8.04 25.03 15.06
C ASN A 62 -7.39 26.42 14.87
N SER A 63 -8.16 27.50 15.00
CA SER A 63 -7.65 28.88 14.86
C SER A 63 -6.64 29.31 15.94
N ALA A 64 -6.50 28.55 17.02
CA ALA A 64 -5.51 28.73 18.07
C ALA A 64 -4.28 27.81 17.91
N ASN A 65 -4.20 27.04 16.81
CA ASN A 65 -3.18 26.04 16.51
C ASN A 65 -3.20 24.77 17.38
N ASP A 66 -4.33 24.45 18.01
CA ASP A 66 -4.52 23.15 18.67
C ASP A 66 -4.92 22.09 17.64
N TYR A 67 -4.41 20.86 17.80
CA TYR A 67 -4.69 19.75 16.89
C TYR A 67 -6.09 19.19 17.07
N PHE A 68 -6.70 18.81 15.95
CA PHE A 68 -7.85 17.93 15.97
C PHE A 68 -7.37 16.47 16.05
N GLU A 69 -7.84 15.74 17.05
CA GLU A 69 -7.49 14.33 17.26
C GLU A 69 -8.61 13.40 16.81
N GLY A 70 -8.25 12.19 16.37
CA GLY A 70 -9.20 11.10 16.12
C GLY A 70 -10.04 11.24 14.85
N LEU A 71 -9.77 12.23 13.99
CA LEU A 71 -10.47 12.39 12.73
C LEU A 71 -9.95 11.42 11.67
N THR A 72 -10.86 10.91 10.84
CA THR A 72 -10.54 10.10 9.66
C THR A 72 -11.16 10.70 8.42
N VAL A 73 -10.56 10.41 7.27
CA VAL A 73 -11.10 10.72 5.95
C VAL A 73 -11.08 9.46 5.10
N GLU A 74 -12.01 9.36 4.16
CA GLU A 74 -11.99 8.28 3.18
C GLU A 74 -10.87 8.51 2.16
N GLU A 75 -10.09 7.47 1.88
CA GLU A 75 -9.13 7.44 0.80
C GLU A 75 -9.48 6.29 -0.16
N SER A 76 -9.57 6.60 -1.45
CA SER A 76 -9.72 5.57 -2.48
C SER A 76 -8.36 5.01 -2.85
N LEU A 77 -8.27 3.68 -2.87
CA LEU A 77 -7.08 2.90 -3.19
C LEU A 77 -7.27 2.17 -4.52
N THR A 78 -6.16 1.66 -5.07
CA THR A 78 -6.20 0.79 -6.25
C THR A 78 -5.46 -0.50 -5.92
N ARG A 79 -6.08 -1.66 -6.16
CA ARG A 79 -5.40 -2.95 -6.06
C ARG A 79 -4.94 -3.40 -7.44
N ALA A 80 -3.66 -3.73 -7.56
CA ALA A 80 -3.07 -4.41 -8.69
C ALA A 80 -2.97 -5.91 -8.38
N THR A 81 -3.59 -6.75 -9.22
CA THR A 81 -3.41 -8.20 -9.20
C THR A 81 -2.44 -8.60 -10.31
N ILE A 82 -1.38 -9.30 -9.95
CA ILE A 82 -0.26 -9.67 -10.82
C ILE A 82 -0.16 -11.18 -10.85
N LYS A 83 -0.39 -11.79 -12.01
CA LYS A 83 -0.26 -13.24 -12.21
C LYS A 83 1.00 -13.54 -13.00
N GLN A 84 1.88 -14.37 -12.45
CA GLN A 84 3.14 -14.71 -13.08
C GLN A 84 3.55 -16.17 -12.81
N ASN A 85 4.23 -16.76 -13.79
CA ASN A 85 4.77 -18.11 -13.72
C ASN A 85 6.28 -18.08 -13.42
N PHE A 86 6.74 -19.04 -12.61
CA PHE A 86 8.11 -19.13 -12.13
C PHE A 86 8.63 -20.57 -12.24
N ALA A 87 9.89 -20.73 -12.64
CA ALA A 87 10.53 -22.04 -12.70
C ALA A 87 10.83 -22.61 -11.30
N LYS A 88 11.01 -21.74 -10.30
CA LYS A 88 11.27 -22.09 -8.89
C LYS A 88 10.23 -21.41 -8.01
N ARG A 89 10.05 -21.91 -6.78
CA ARG A 89 9.15 -21.28 -5.81
C ARG A 89 9.59 -19.83 -5.58
N PRO A 90 8.71 -18.83 -5.75
CA PRO A 90 9.09 -17.42 -5.64
C PRO A 90 9.16 -16.98 -4.17
N ASP A 91 10.21 -17.39 -3.45
CA ASP A 91 10.38 -17.13 -2.02
C ASP A 91 10.40 -15.63 -1.68
N GLY A 92 10.97 -14.80 -2.55
CA GLY A 92 11.01 -13.34 -2.38
C GLY A 92 9.62 -12.70 -2.41
N ILE A 93 8.73 -13.18 -3.29
CA ILE A 93 7.33 -12.72 -3.33
C ILE A 93 6.65 -13.13 -2.02
N ILE A 94 6.75 -14.40 -1.62
CA ILE A 94 6.12 -14.91 -0.39
C ILE A 94 6.61 -14.14 0.86
N GLY A 95 7.91 -13.87 0.95
CA GLY A 95 8.53 -13.18 2.09
C GLY A 95 8.27 -11.67 2.16
N SER A 96 7.73 -11.06 1.10
CA SER A 96 7.52 -9.61 1.02
C SER A 96 6.13 -9.16 1.49
N PHE A 97 5.32 -10.04 2.08
CA PHE A 97 4.00 -9.68 2.62
C PHE A 97 4.10 -8.51 3.61
N GLY A 98 3.31 -7.46 3.37
CA GLY A 98 3.28 -6.25 4.19
C GLY A 98 4.42 -5.26 3.94
N TYR A 99 5.36 -5.57 3.05
CA TYR A 99 6.42 -4.64 2.65
C TYR A 99 5.86 -3.55 1.73
N VAL A 100 6.52 -2.40 1.70
CA VAL A 100 6.25 -1.31 0.75
C VAL A 100 7.33 -1.22 -0.32
N ASN A 101 6.99 -0.62 -1.46
CA ASN A 101 7.95 -0.39 -2.53
C ASN A 101 9.04 0.62 -2.12
N SER A 102 10.29 0.27 -2.32
CA SER A 102 11.43 1.19 -2.14
C SER A 102 11.76 1.99 -3.41
N ASP A 103 11.22 1.57 -4.55
CA ASP A 103 11.45 2.06 -5.90
C ASP A 103 10.16 2.56 -6.56
N SER A 104 10.27 3.35 -7.62
CA SER A 104 9.08 3.69 -8.41
C SER A 104 8.52 2.43 -9.07
N PHE A 105 7.22 2.19 -8.91
CA PHE A 105 6.57 0.96 -9.36
C PHE A 105 5.20 1.27 -9.98
N ALA A 106 4.93 0.74 -11.17
CA ALA A 106 3.63 0.93 -11.86
C ALA A 106 3.16 2.40 -11.95
N GLY A 107 4.10 3.33 -12.17
CA GLY A 107 3.82 4.77 -12.26
C GLY A 107 3.71 5.50 -10.91
N THR A 108 3.92 4.80 -9.79
CA THR A 108 3.86 5.37 -8.44
C THR A 108 5.25 5.69 -7.92
N ALA A 109 5.34 6.62 -6.98
CA ALA A 109 6.57 6.91 -6.24
C ALA A 109 6.87 5.79 -5.22
N PRO A 110 8.10 5.75 -4.66
CA PRO A 110 8.40 4.93 -3.49
C PRO A 110 7.38 5.11 -2.35
N TYR A 111 7.16 4.06 -1.58
CA TYR A 111 6.27 4.01 -0.41
C TYR A 111 4.78 4.17 -0.67
N GLN A 112 4.33 4.13 -1.93
CA GLN A 112 2.91 4.23 -2.30
C GLN A 112 2.25 2.88 -2.56
N CYS A 113 3.02 1.82 -2.77
CA CYS A 113 2.53 0.47 -2.98
C CYS A 113 2.89 -0.42 -1.81
N LYS A 114 1.96 -1.26 -1.36
CA LYS A 114 2.16 -2.27 -0.32
C LYS A 114 1.77 -3.64 -0.85
N HIS A 115 2.60 -4.64 -0.61
CA HIS A 115 2.27 -6.01 -0.97
C HIS A 115 1.25 -6.54 0.05
N GLU A 116 -0.01 -6.66 -0.37
CA GLU A 116 -1.12 -7.14 0.45
C GLU A 116 -1.06 -8.64 0.63
N GLY A 117 -0.50 -9.37 -0.33
CA GLY A 117 -0.19 -10.78 -0.21
C GLY A 117 -0.22 -11.52 -1.52
N SER A 118 0.11 -12.81 -1.47
CA SER A 118 0.22 -13.65 -2.65
C SER A 118 -0.32 -15.05 -2.40
N THR A 119 -0.99 -15.59 -3.40
CA THR A 119 -1.27 -17.03 -3.48
C THR A 119 -0.24 -17.66 -4.40
N VAL A 120 0.39 -18.74 -3.96
CA VAL A 120 1.43 -19.46 -4.72
C VAL A 120 1.10 -20.94 -4.77
N GLU A 121 1.02 -21.50 -5.97
CA GLU A 121 0.69 -22.90 -6.21
C GLU A 121 1.65 -23.55 -7.21
N ARG A 122 1.85 -24.86 -7.09
CA ARG A 122 2.57 -25.64 -8.10
C ARG A 122 1.58 -26.16 -9.13
N VAL A 123 1.85 -25.90 -10.41
CA VAL A 123 0.99 -26.27 -11.53
C VAL A 123 1.72 -27.24 -12.44
N ASP A 124 1.03 -28.32 -12.82
CA ASP A 124 1.45 -29.27 -13.83
C ASP A 124 0.51 -29.06 -15.05
N GLU A 125 1.04 -28.52 -16.16
CA GLU A 125 0.28 -28.19 -17.37
C GLU A 125 0.81 -28.99 -18.57
N LEU A 126 -0.08 -29.55 -19.40
CA LEU A 126 0.31 -30.19 -20.66
C LEU A 126 0.51 -29.13 -21.75
N TRP A 127 1.74 -28.96 -22.23
CA TRP A 127 2.08 -28.01 -23.30
C TRP A 127 2.90 -28.70 -24.39
N GLY A 128 2.43 -28.66 -25.64
CA GLY A 128 3.12 -29.30 -26.76
C GLY A 128 3.39 -30.79 -26.55
N ASN A 129 2.41 -31.52 -25.99
CA ASN A 129 2.51 -32.93 -25.59
C ASN A 129 3.57 -33.24 -24.52
N VAL A 130 4.06 -32.24 -23.80
CA VAL A 130 5.00 -32.40 -22.68
C VAL A 130 4.40 -31.79 -21.42
N VAL A 131 4.43 -32.52 -20.30
CA VAL A 131 4.01 -31.98 -19.01
C VAL A 131 5.07 -31.00 -18.51
N LYS A 132 4.69 -29.73 -18.37
CA LYS A 132 5.50 -28.65 -17.80
C LYS A 132 5.10 -28.43 -16.35
N LYS A 133 6.09 -28.35 -15.47
CA LYS A 133 5.90 -28.11 -14.04
C LYS A 133 6.48 -26.76 -13.68
N TYR A 134 5.68 -25.92 -13.04
CA TYR A 134 6.09 -24.58 -12.67
C TYR A 134 5.32 -24.11 -11.43
N TRP A 135 5.73 -22.96 -10.89
CA TRP A 135 5.03 -22.27 -9.82
C TRP A 135 4.25 -21.10 -10.39
N LYS A 136 3.00 -20.96 -10.01
CA LYS A 136 2.16 -19.81 -10.35
C LYS A 136 1.99 -18.97 -9.10
N ALA A 137 2.22 -17.67 -9.21
CA ALA A 137 1.91 -16.71 -8.15
C ALA A 137 0.85 -15.73 -8.64
N GLU A 138 -0.11 -15.44 -7.77
CA GLU A 138 -1.06 -14.35 -7.91
C GLU A 138 -0.83 -13.37 -6.74
N SER A 139 -0.18 -12.25 -7.04
CA SER A 139 0.22 -11.23 -6.06
C SER A 139 -0.78 -10.07 -6.07
N GLN A 140 -1.12 -9.56 -4.90
CA GLN A 140 -1.98 -8.40 -4.71
C GLN A 140 -1.17 -7.25 -4.13
N VAL A 141 -1.08 -6.16 -4.87
CA VAL A 141 -0.38 -4.94 -4.45
C VAL A 141 -1.39 -3.82 -4.32
N LEU A 142 -1.44 -3.19 -3.15
CA LEU A 142 -2.35 -2.09 -2.85
C LEU A 142 -1.62 -0.75 -2.99
N PHE A 143 -2.11 0.07 -3.91
CA PHE A 143 -1.66 1.44 -4.12
C PHE A 143 -2.45 2.42 -3.26
N ARG A 144 -1.71 3.29 -2.56
CA ARG A 144 -2.21 4.36 -1.74
C ARG A 144 -1.59 5.70 -2.18
N PRO A 145 -2.39 6.65 -2.71
CA PRO A 145 -1.88 7.95 -3.17
C PRO A 145 -1.09 8.73 -2.12
N THR A 146 -1.53 8.75 -0.86
CA THR A 146 -0.79 9.48 0.20
C THR A 146 0.45 8.76 0.70
N GLY A 147 0.67 7.52 0.27
CA GLY A 147 1.72 6.64 0.77
C GLY A 147 1.36 5.89 2.04
N TRP A 148 2.21 4.92 2.38
CA TRP A 148 2.08 4.04 3.55
C TRP A 148 2.89 4.51 4.77
N ASN A 149 3.71 5.55 4.61
CA ASN A 149 4.41 6.18 5.73
C ASN A 149 3.41 6.96 6.59
N LEU A 150 3.62 6.95 7.90
CA LEU A 150 2.87 7.81 8.79
C LEU A 150 3.30 9.26 8.57
N GLN A 151 2.32 10.15 8.39
CA GLN A 151 2.50 11.59 8.30
C GLN A 151 2.02 12.21 9.61
N LEU A 152 2.94 12.42 10.54
CA LEU A 152 2.64 12.84 11.91
C LEU A 152 2.97 14.32 12.10
N PRO A 153 2.07 15.15 12.67
CA PRO A 153 2.44 16.50 13.05
C PRO A 153 3.53 16.43 14.14
N ASP A 154 4.61 17.19 13.96
CA ASP A 154 5.72 17.25 14.92
C ASP A 154 5.33 18.13 16.11
N VAL A 155 4.86 17.51 17.19
CA VAL A 155 4.24 18.22 18.31
C VAL A 155 4.68 17.61 19.62
N GLY A 156 4.71 18.44 20.66
CA GLY A 156 4.92 17.91 22.00
C GLY A 156 4.88 18.97 23.08
N TRP A 157 4.88 18.52 24.33
CA TRP A 157 4.97 19.40 25.49
C TRP A 157 6.41 19.84 25.80
N ASN A 158 7.39 19.34 25.04
CA ASN A 158 8.80 19.65 25.23
C ASN A 158 9.43 20.00 23.89
N PHE A 159 10.52 20.75 23.94
CA PHE A 159 11.31 21.15 22.79
C PHE A 159 12.80 21.17 23.13
N ILE A 160 13.64 21.22 22.12
CA ILE A 160 15.09 21.35 22.24
C ILE A 160 15.48 22.81 22.01
N ALA A 161 16.15 23.41 22.99
CA ALA A 161 16.80 24.71 22.84
C ALA A 161 18.16 24.70 23.52
N GLY A 162 19.20 25.13 22.79
CA GLY A 162 20.59 25.05 23.26
C GLY A 162 21.04 23.62 23.56
N GLY A 163 20.55 22.63 22.80
CA GLY A 163 20.88 21.21 23.00
C GLY A 163 20.21 20.55 24.22
N GLN A 164 19.36 21.26 24.95
CA GLN A 164 18.66 20.75 26.12
C GLN A 164 17.16 20.62 25.87
N LYS A 165 16.56 19.55 26.38
CA LYS A 165 15.12 19.37 26.42
C LYS A 165 14.50 20.31 27.47
N ARG A 166 13.56 21.14 27.04
CA ARG A 166 12.85 22.12 27.87
C ARG A 166 11.35 21.92 27.77
N ARG A 167 10.62 22.26 28.84
CA ARG A 167 9.15 22.25 28.87
C ARG A 167 8.63 23.46 28.11
N ALA A 168 7.63 23.27 27.26
CA ALA A 168 6.91 24.37 26.63
C ALA A 168 6.11 25.15 27.68
N MET A 169 6.25 26.47 27.68
CA MET A 169 5.59 27.37 28.64
C MET A 169 4.76 28.41 27.89
N VAL A 170 3.67 28.86 28.50
CA VAL A 170 2.86 30.00 28.05
C VAL A 170 2.87 31.04 29.16
N PHE A 171 2.87 32.32 28.80
CA PHE A 171 2.82 33.39 29.78
C PHE A 171 1.37 33.70 30.13
N ASP A 172 1.01 33.54 31.41
CA ASP A 172 -0.26 33.98 31.95
C ASP A 172 -0.21 35.48 32.25
N PHE A 173 -0.80 36.29 31.38
CA PHE A 173 -0.86 37.73 31.54
C PHE A 173 -1.75 38.20 32.69
N GLN A 174 -2.66 37.35 33.20
CA GLN A 174 -3.52 37.69 34.33
C GLN A 174 -2.76 37.61 35.65
N ASN A 175 -1.91 36.59 35.81
CA ASN A 175 -1.13 36.34 37.03
C ASN A 175 0.36 36.75 36.92
N GLY A 176 0.83 37.10 35.73
CA GLY A 176 2.20 37.58 35.50
C GLY A 176 3.28 36.50 35.60
N GLU A 177 2.94 35.25 35.28
CA GLU A 177 3.85 34.11 35.43
C GLU A 177 3.94 33.21 34.19
N TRP A 178 5.02 32.44 34.09
CA TRP A 178 5.17 31.39 33.09
C TRP A 178 4.62 30.07 33.61
N ILE A 179 3.59 29.56 32.97
CA ILE A 179 2.99 28.27 33.31
C ILE A 179 3.31 27.23 32.22
N PRO A 180 3.40 25.92 32.56
CA PRO A 180 3.50 24.87 31.57
C PRO A 180 2.34 24.93 30.58
N SER A 181 2.64 24.83 29.29
CA SER A 181 1.60 24.75 28.27
C SER A 181 0.69 23.56 28.55
N ALA A 182 -0.62 23.83 28.55
CA ALA A 182 -1.66 22.82 28.69
C ALA A 182 -1.72 21.93 27.44
N ASN A 183 -1.55 22.54 26.27
CA ASN A 183 -1.57 21.87 24.97
C ASN A 183 -0.15 21.64 24.44
N PRO A 184 0.06 20.63 23.57
CA PRO A 184 1.34 20.46 22.89
C PRO A 184 1.62 21.66 21.98
N VAL A 185 2.90 22.00 21.82
CA VAL A 185 3.34 23.04 20.89
C VAL A 185 3.91 22.42 19.63
N GLY A 186 3.82 23.14 18.51
CA GLY A 186 4.43 22.71 17.27
C GLY A 186 5.95 22.75 17.32
N LEU A 187 6.58 21.79 16.63
CA LEU A 187 8.02 21.66 16.49
C LEU A 187 8.45 21.72 15.01
N ASN A 188 9.72 22.01 14.76
CA ASN A 188 10.28 22.32 13.45
C ASN A 188 10.91 21.13 12.70
N GLY A 189 10.66 19.88 13.12
CA GLY A 189 11.27 18.68 12.53
C GLY A 189 12.65 18.34 13.10
N SER A 190 13.29 19.30 13.80
CA SER A 190 14.58 19.13 14.50
C SER A 190 14.44 19.30 16.01
N GLY A 191 13.21 19.30 16.52
CA GLY A 191 12.89 19.42 17.95
C GLY A 191 12.82 20.85 18.49
N GLY A 192 13.10 21.89 17.69
CA GLY A 192 12.91 23.28 18.11
C GLY A 192 11.45 23.71 18.02
N GLN A 193 11.00 24.64 18.87
CA GLN A 193 9.65 25.22 18.79
C GLN A 193 9.45 26.00 17.50
N THR A 194 8.23 25.94 16.96
CA THR A 194 7.76 26.87 15.92
C THR A 194 6.73 27.84 16.49
N GLY A 195 6.69 29.06 15.97
CA GLY A 195 5.64 30.05 16.23
C GLY A 195 4.43 29.93 15.29
N GLY A 196 4.42 28.91 14.42
CA GLY A 196 3.37 28.64 13.45
C GLY A 196 3.08 27.14 13.33
N TYR A 197 2.73 26.68 12.13
CA TYR A 197 2.43 25.27 11.89
C TYR A 197 3.65 24.37 12.18
N PRO A 198 3.48 23.22 12.87
CA PRO A 198 4.55 22.23 13.03
C PRO A 198 4.99 21.66 11.69
N ALA A 199 6.19 21.09 11.69
CA ALA A 199 6.61 20.18 10.63
C ALA A 199 5.73 18.92 10.59
N ILE A 200 5.71 18.25 9.44
CA ILE A 200 5.14 16.90 9.31
C ILE A 200 6.31 15.91 9.27
N LEU A 201 6.36 14.99 10.25
CA LEU A 201 7.30 13.90 10.29
C LEU A 201 6.79 12.74 9.45
N GLU A 202 7.57 12.34 8.46
CA GLU A 202 7.36 11.07 7.77
C GLU A 202 8.07 9.94 8.50
N ARG A 203 7.31 8.91 8.89
CA ARG A 203 7.82 7.74 9.61
C ARG A 203 7.34 6.47 8.94
N ARG A 204 8.30 5.73 8.38
CA ARG A 204 8.05 4.40 7.84
C ARG A 204 7.94 3.39 8.97
N VAL A 205 6.81 2.71 9.05
CA VAL A 205 6.50 1.69 10.07
C VAL A 205 6.60 0.26 9.56
N VAL A 206 6.72 0.10 8.24
CA VAL A 206 6.78 -1.19 7.54
C VAL A 206 8.11 -1.34 6.80
N PRO A 207 8.63 -2.56 6.61
CA PRO A 207 9.85 -2.78 5.84
C PRO A 207 9.65 -2.44 4.36
N GLU A 208 10.75 -2.16 3.66
CA GLU A 208 10.74 -1.82 2.22
C GLU A 208 11.49 -2.87 1.39
N ILE A 209 11.09 -3.02 0.13
CA ILE A 209 11.80 -3.84 -0.86
C ILE A 209 11.53 -3.30 -2.26
N SER A 210 12.41 -3.59 -3.22
CA SER A 210 12.18 -3.24 -4.62
C SER A 210 11.03 -4.05 -5.19
N PHE A 211 9.96 -3.37 -5.61
CA PHE A 211 8.81 -4.01 -6.24
C PHE A 211 9.07 -4.27 -7.73
N THR A 212 9.85 -3.42 -8.41
CA THR A 212 10.21 -3.70 -9.81
C THR A 212 11.06 -4.97 -9.93
N GLY A 213 11.95 -5.22 -8.98
CA GLY A 213 12.74 -6.45 -8.93
C GLY A 213 11.92 -7.70 -8.60
N LEU A 214 10.81 -7.56 -7.87
CA LEU A 214 9.95 -8.69 -7.48
C LEU A 214 8.86 -9.01 -8.52
N PHE A 215 8.18 -7.99 -9.01
CA PHE A 215 6.97 -8.13 -9.83
C PHE A 215 7.15 -7.65 -11.28
N GLY A 216 8.31 -7.06 -11.61
CA GLY A 216 8.55 -6.44 -12.90
C GLY A 216 7.87 -5.08 -13.05
N SER A 217 7.49 -4.73 -14.27
CA SER A 217 6.75 -3.49 -14.55
C SER A 217 5.54 -3.81 -15.44
N PRO A 218 4.42 -3.12 -15.25
CA PRO A 218 3.27 -3.28 -16.13
C PRO A 218 3.64 -2.85 -17.57
N PRO A 219 3.06 -3.48 -18.59
CA PRO A 219 3.21 -3.01 -19.97
C PRO A 219 2.60 -1.60 -20.10
N GLY A 220 3.30 -0.72 -20.82
CA GLY A 220 2.87 0.66 -21.11
C GLY A 220 1.85 0.75 -22.23
#